data_AF-A0A7S2P8I9-F1
#
_entry.id   AF-A0A7S2P8I9-F1
#
_cell.length_a   1.000
_cell.length_b   1.000
_cell.length_c   1.000
_cell.angle_alpha   90.00
_cell.angle_beta   90.00
_cell.angle_gamma   90.00
#
_symmetry.space_group_name_H-M   'P 1'
#
loop_
_entity.id
_entity.type
_entity.pdbx_description
1 polymer ?
#
loop_
_entity_poly.entity_id
_entity_poly.type
_entity_poly.pdbx_seq_one_letter_code
_entity_poly.pdbx_strand_id
1 'polypeptide(L)'
;HGHCNVPHTKASGQLGNWVVGQRRQYKLLMDGKHSQITLERVQDLNSIGFEWSLLLDKSNKNWEMRFEELKEYKTEHGHCNVPSASGQLGNWVGFQRRQYRFLIDGKTSTMTDERKCKLDSIGFEWHGKRVGRWDEHCGQRKQMQLRSRSRKTDTSEANVKGR
;
A
#
# COMPACT_ATOMS: atom_id res chain seq x y z
N HIS A 1 21.09 0.48 31.45
CA HIS A 1 19.87 -0.33 31.32
C HIS A 1 19.01 0.24 30.20
N GLY A 2 18.46 -0.58 29.30
CA GLY A 2 17.20 -0.22 28.63
C GLY A 2 17.17 -0.03 27.11
N HIS A 3 18.00 -0.71 26.31
CA HIS A 3 17.74 -0.78 24.87
C HIS A 3 16.78 -1.96 24.59
N CYS A 4 15.50 -1.67 24.36
CA CYS A 4 14.50 -2.63 23.89
C CYS A 4 14.71 -3.04 22.42
N ASN A 5 15.95 -3.40 22.09
CA ASN A 5 16.29 -4.07 20.85
C ASN A 5 15.97 -5.55 21.06
N VAL A 6 14.68 -5.94 20.93
CA VAL A 6 14.30 -7.35 21.03
C VAL A 6 14.86 -8.06 19.80
N PRO A 7 15.93 -8.87 19.93
CA PRO A 7 16.52 -9.55 18.78
C PRO A 7 15.58 -10.68 18.35
N HIS A 8 15.57 -10.97 17.07
CA HIS A 8 14.88 -12.13 16.52
C HIS A 8 15.67 -13.41 16.84
N THR A 9 15.71 -13.81 18.10
CA THR A 9 16.26 -15.10 18.53
C THR A 9 15.17 -15.98 19.12
N LYS A 10 15.31 -17.29 18.88
CA LYS A 10 14.29 -18.35 18.93
C LYS A 10 13.60 -18.59 20.29
N ALA A 11 13.84 -17.77 21.31
CA ALA A 11 13.18 -17.85 22.62
C ALA A 11 11.92 -16.96 22.74
N SER A 12 11.49 -16.30 21.66
CA SER A 12 10.57 -15.14 21.69
C SER A 12 9.25 -15.33 20.92
N GLY A 13 8.72 -16.55 20.83
CA GLY A 13 7.54 -16.85 19.99
C GLY A 13 6.28 -16.03 20.32
N GLN A 14 5.92 -15.91 21.60
CA GLN A 14 4.71 -15.19 22.01
C GLN A 14 4.89 -13.66 22.01
N LEU A 15 6.01 -13.18 22.57
CA LEU A 15 6.30 -11.74 22.62
C LEU A 15 6.59 -11.17 21.23
N GLY A 16 7.32 -11.89 20.39
CA GLY A 16 7.58 -11.50 19.00
C GLY A 16 6.28 -11.39 18.19
N ASN A 17 5.39 -12.36 18.30
CA ASN A 17 4.07 -12.32 17.66
C ASN A 17 3.21 -11.18 18.20
N TRP A 18 3.26 -10.92 19.50
CA TRP A 18 2.57 -9.80 20.11
C TRP A 18 3.09 -8.45 19.60
N VAL A 19 4.42 -8.25 19.55
CA VAL A 19 5.06 -7.04 19.00
C VAL A 19 4.67 -6.83 17.54
N VAL A 20 4.67 -7.90 16.73
CA VAL A 20 4.20 -7.85 15.33
C VAL A 20 2.73 -7.46 15.24
N GLY A 21 1.90 -8.02 16.12
CA GLY A 21 0.48 -7.68 16.24
C GLY A 21 0.27 -6.21 16.57
N GLN A 22 0.96 -5.68 17.59
CA GLN A 22 0.86 -4.27 17.98
C GLN A 22 1.24 -3.35 16.82
N ARG A 23 2.38 -3.61 16.17
CA ARG A 23 2.83 -2.80 15.01
C ARG A 23 1.85 -2.82 13.85
N ARG A 24 1.20 -3.95 13.59
CA ARG A 24 0.13 -4.06 12.58
C ARG A 24 -1.08 -3.21 12.95
N GLN A 25 -1.52 -3.24 14.21
CA GLN A 25 -2.65 -2.44 14.68
C GLN A 25 -2.33 -0.95 14.66
N TYR A 26 -1.11 -0.56 15.06
CA TYR A 26 -0.65 0.82 14.94
C TYR A 26 -0.64 1.31 13.49
N LYS A 27 -0.21 0.47 12.53
CA LYS A 27 -0.33 0.80 11.11
C LYS A 27 -1.78 1.02 10.69
N LEU A 28 -2.70 0.16 11.11
CA LEU A 28 -4.12 0.34 10.79
C LEU A 28 -4.65 1.68 11.34
N LEU A 29 -4.25 2.05 12.56
CA LEU A 29 -4.60 3.34 13.16
C LEU A 29 -4.07 4.52 12.32
N MET A 30 -2.80 4.47 11.90
CA MET A 30 -2.18 5.52 11.07
C MET A 30 -2.78 5.58 9.65
N ASP A 31 -3.16 4.44 9.08
CA ASP A 31 -3.86 4.33 7.79
C ASP A 31 -5.34 4.76 7.89
N GLY A 32 -5.84 5.18 9.06
CA GLY A 32 -7.24 5.55 9.29
C GLY A 32 -8.21 4.36 9.22
N LYS A 33 -7.71 3.14 9.34
CA LYS A 33 -8.50 1.90 9.32
C LYS A 33 -8.88 1.49 10.74
N HIS A 34 -9.92 0.67 10.84
CA HIS A 34 -10.33 0.09 12.11
C HIS A 34 -9.15 -0.66 12.76
N SER A 35 -8.78 -0.25 13.97
CA SER A 35 -7.67 -0.79 14.74
C SER A 35 -8.13 -1.16 16.14
N GLN A 36 -7.54 -2.22 16.69
CA GLN A 36 -7.79 -2.69 18.06
C GLN A 36 -6.81 -2.07 19.07
N ILE A 37 -5.89 -1.21 18.63
CA ILE A 37 -4.98 -0.50 19.53
C ILE A 37 -5.62 0.79 20.03
N THR A 38 -5.63 0.98 21.35
CA THR A 38 -6.12 2.22 21.97
C THR A 38 -5.03 3.29 21.95
N LEU A 39 -5.44 4.56 21.97
CA LEU A 39 -4.49 5.69 22.07
C LEU A 39 -3.66 5.64 23.35
N GLU A 40 -4.28 5.25 24.46
CA GLU A 40 -3.61 5.03 25.75
C GLU A 40 -2.49 3.99 25.63
N ARG A 41 -2.76 2.85 24.99
CA ARG A 41 -1.74 1.81 24.75
C ARG A 41 -0.60 2.31 23.86
N VAL A 42 -0.90 3.19 22.89
CA VAL A 42 0.14 3.84 22.07
C VAL A 42 1.00 4.76 22.93
N GLN A 43 0.40 5.54 23.83
CA GLN A 43 1.12 6.42 24.74
C GLN A 43 2.02 5.65 25.70
N ASP A 44 1.53 4.56 26.30
CA ASP A 44 2.31 3.68 27.16
C ASP A 44 3.52 3.10 26.42
N LEU A 45 3.31 2.59 25.21
CA LEU A 45 4.38 2.04 24.39
C LEU A 45 5.38 3.13 23.95
N ASN A 46 4.92 4.34 23.66
CA ASN A 46 5.81 5.46 23.37
C ASN A 46 6.65 5.85 24.60
N SER A 47 6.07 5.80 25.80
CA SER A 47 6.77 6.15 27.06
C SER A 47 7.96 5.23 27.38
N ILE A 48 7.91 3.99 26.90
CA ILE A 48 9.01 3.02 27.05
C ILE A 48 9.95 3.00 25.83
N GLY A 49 9.79 3.95 24.90
CA GLY A 49 10.61 4.05 23.68
C GLY A 49 10.34 2.94 22.67
N PHE A 50 9.11 2.40 22.62
CA PHE A 50 8.76 1.33 21.70
C PHE A 50 8.85 1.77 20.25
N GLU A 51 9.73 1.12 19.48
CA GLU A 51 9.92 1.46 18.08
C GLU A 51 8.88 0.75 17.18
N TRP A 52 8.01 1.55 16.56
CA TRP A 52 6.94 1.09 15.66
C TRP A 52 7.43 0.75 14.24
N SER A 53 8.56 1.33 13.83
CA SER A 53 9.06 1.42 12.44
C SER A 53 9.50 0.08 11.82
N LEU A 54 10.04 -0.84 12.62
CA LEU A 54 10.87 -1.95 12.12
C LEU A 54 10.18 -2.93 11.15
N LEU A 55 8.85 -3.01 11.13
CA LEU A 55 8.11 -3.86 10.18
C LEU A 55 7.66 -3.13 8.92
N LEU A 56 7.24 -1.86 9.07
CA LEU A 56 6.90 -1.01 7.94
C LEU A 56 8.14 -0.73 7.09
N ASP A 57 9.26 -0.43 7.74
CA ASP A 57 10.50 -0.07 7.09
C ASP A 57 11.09 -1.27 6.34
N LYS A 58 11.09 -2.48 6.92
CA LYS A 58 11.54 -3.69 6.21
C LYS A 58 10.70 -4.03 4.98
N SER A 59 9.36 -3.93 5.08
CA SER A 59 8.50 -4.20 3.92
C SER A 59 8.64 -3.14 2.84
N ASN A 60 8.88 -1.88 3.20
CA ASN A 60 9.08 -0.80 2.24
C ASN A 60 10.46 -0.87 1.60
N LYS A 61 11.52 -1.12 2.38
CA LYS A 61 12.89 -1.37 1.89
C LYS A 61 12.92 -2.52 0.89
N ASN A 62 12.27 -3.64 1.21
CA ASN A 62 12.18 -4.77 0.28
C ASN A 62 11.39 -4.43 -0.98
N TRP A 63 10.36 -3.58 -0.88
CA TRP A 63 9.61 -3.15 -2.06
C TRP A 63 10.45 -2.24 -2.95
N GLU A 64 11.16 -1.27 -2.36
CA GLU A 64 12.01 -0.33 -3.10
C GLU A 64 13.17 -1.04 -3.79
N MET A 65 13.82 -1.99 -3.11
CA MET A 65 14.87 -2.81 -3.72
C MET A 65 14.40 -3.54 -4.98
N ARG A 66 13.21 -4.15 -4.94
CA ARG A 66 12.63 -4.83 -6.12
C ARG A 66 12.17 -3.85 -7.20
N PHE A 67 11.79 -2.64 -6.81
CA PHE A 67 11.47 -1.58 -7.74
C PHE A 67 12.72 -1.10 -8.50
N GLU A 68 13.87 -1.01 -7.83
CA GLU A 68 15.16 -0.76 -8.50
C GLU A 68 15.53 -1.88 -9.46
N GLU A 69 15.47 -3.15 -9.04
CA GLU A 69 15.72 -4.30 -9.92
C GLU A 69 14.80 -4.30 -11.16
N LEU A 70 13.55 -3.85 -11.01
CA LEU A 70 12.62 -3.73 -12.14
C LEU A 70 13.02 -2.60 -13.11
N LYS A 71 13.58 -1.50 -12.60
CA LYS A 71 14.10 -0.40 -13.43
C LYS A 71 15.31 -0.85 -14.23
N GLU A 72 16.21 -1.61 -13.62
CA GLU A 72 17.34 -2.24 -14.30
C GLU A 72 16.85 -3.20 -15.39
N TYR A 73 15.92 -4.10 -15.05
CA TYR A 73 15.33 -5.02 -16.02
C TYR A 73 14.69 -4.29 -17.21
N LYS A 74 13.95 -3.20 -16.96
CA LYS A 74 13.37 -2.36 -18.02
C LYS A 74 14.45 -1.74 -18.90
N THR A 75 15.56 -1.29 -18.32
CA THR A 75 16.67 -0.69 -19.06
C THR A 75 17.30 -1.72 -20.00
N GLU A 76 17.44 -2.97 -19.56
CA GLU A 76 18.00 -4.06 -20.36
C GLU A 76 17.05 -4.60 -21.44
N HIS A 77 15.75 -4.73 -21.12
CA HIS A 77 14.78 -5.44 -21.98
C HIS A 77 13.79 -4.49 -22.69
N GLY A 78 13.79 -3.20 -22.36
CA GLY A 78 12.85 -2.20 -22.86
C GLY A 78 11.44 -2.26 -22.27
N HIS A 79 11.12 -3.27 -21.45
CA HIS A 79 9.78 -3.48 -20.89
C HIS A 79 9.81 -4.02 -19.46
N CYS A 80 8.70 -3.88 -18.72
CA CYS A 80 8.54 -4.43 -17.37
C CYS A 80 7.89 -5.83 -17.33
N ASN A 81 7.82 -6.53 -18.47
CA ASN A 81 7.22 -7.86 -18.57
C ASN A 81 8.18 -8.97 -18.12
N VAL A 82 8.42 -9.04 -16.80
CA VAL A 82 9.26 -10.07 -16.21
C VAL A 82 8.54 -11.43 -16.21
N PRO A 83 9.11 -12.49 -16.80
CA PRO A 83 8.58 -13.84 -16.71
C PRO A 83 8.49 -14.34 -15.27
N SER A 84 7.48 -15.14 -14.94
CA SER A 84 7.36 -15.73 -13.58
C SER A 84 8.51 -16.66 -13.23
N ALA A 85 9.20 -17.22 -14.23
CA ALA A 85 10.38 -18.06 -14.06
C ALA A 85 11.65 -17.27 -13.66
N SER A 86 11.65 -15.93 -13.77
CA SER A 86 12.79 -15.07 -13.41
C SER A 86 12.93 -14.88 -11.89
N GLY A 87 12.64 -15.93 -11.11
CA GLY A 87 12.85 -15.98 -9.67
C GLY A 87 12.06 -14.93 -8.88
N GLN A 88 12.76 -14.24 -7.98
CA GLN A 88 12.17 -13.34 -6.99
C GLN A 88 11.49 -12.13 -7.64
N LEU A 89 12.11 -11.55 -8.68
CA LEU A 89 11.55 -10.40 -9.40
C LEU A 89 10.28 -10.78 -10.18
N GLY A 90 10.27 -11.92 -10.86
CA GLY A 90 9.08 -12.42 -11.57
C GLY A 90 7.89 -12.67 -10.63
N ASN A 91 8.14 -13.27 -9.47
CA ASN A 91 7.14 -13.46 -8.42
C ASN A 91 6.64 -12.12 -7.86
N TRP A 92 7.54 -11.15 -7.66
CA TRP A 92 7.19 -9.82 -7.18
C TRP A 92 6.31 -9.06 -8.17
N VAL A 93 6.65 -9.07 -9.46
CA VAL A 93 5.83 -8.48 -10.54
C VAL A 93 4.44 -9.10 -10.58
N GLY A 94 4.35 -10.44 -10.50
CA GLY A 94 3.08 -11.15 -10.41
C GLY A 94 2.26 -10.74 -9.18
N PHE A 95 2.91 -10.56 -8.04
CA PHE A 95 2.28 -10.07 -6.82
C PHE A 95 1.72 -8.66 -6.98
N GLN A 96 2.47 -7.72 -7.57
CA GLN A 96 1.98 -6.35 -7.80
C GLN A 96 0.72 -6.34 -8.67
N ARG A 97 0.71 -7.11 -9.77
CA ARG A 97 -0.46 -7.27 -10.66
C ARG A 97 -1.68 -7.80 -9.92
N ARG A 98 -1.49 -8.80 -9.02
CA ARG A 98 -2.57 -9.33 -8.18
C ARG A 98 -3.11 -8.29 -7.19
N GLN A 99 -2.23 -7.55 -6.52
CA GLN A 99 -2.65 -6.50 -5.57
C GLN A 99 -3.40 -5.36 -6.28
N TYR A 100 -2.98 -4.98 -7.48
CA TYR A 100 -3.70 -4.02 -8.28
C TYR A 100 -5.10 -4.51 -8.66
N ARG A 101 -5.24 -5.79 -9.05
CA ARG A 101 -6.57 -6.37 -9.28
C ARG A 101 -7.46 -6.29 -8.04
N PHE A 102 -6.93 -6.62 -6.86
CA PHE A 102 -7.70 -6.48 -5.63
C PHE A 102 -8.12 -5.03 -5.37
N LEU A 103 -7.25 -4.05 -5.65
CA LEU A 103 -7.58 -2.64 -5.54
C LEU A 103 -8.74 -2.24 -6.47
N ILE A 104 -8.73 -2.72 -7.72
CA ILE A 104 -9.79 -2.42 -8.70
C ILE A 104 -11.10 -3.13 -8.35
N ASP A 105 -11.03 -4.38 -7.88
CA ASP A 105 -12.17 -5.19 -7.42
C ASP A 105 -12.78 -4.69 -6.10
N GLY A 106 -12.19 -3.66 -5.47
CA GLY A 106 -12.62 -3.16 -4.15
C GLY A 106 -12.32 -4.12 -2.99
N LYS A 107 -11.44 -5.10 -3.21
CA LYS A 107 -10.97 -6.05 -2.20
C LYS A 107 -9.83 -5.44 -1.39
N THR A 108 -9.51 -6.05 -0.25
CA THR A 108 -8.35 -5.66 0.54
C THR A 108 -7.06 -5.86 -0.27
N SER A 109 -6.30 -4.77 -0.43
CA SER A 109 -5.06 -4.73 -1.19
C SER A 109 -3.95 -4.07 -0.38
N THR A 110 -2.71 -4.53 -0.60
CA THR A 110 -1.51 -3.85 -0.07
C THR A 110 -0.90 -2.87 -1.08
N MET A 111 -1.56 -2.67 -2.22
CA MET A 111 -1.21 -1.64 -3.19
C MET A 111 -1.60 -0.26 -2.64
N THR A 112 -0.59 0.58 -2.40
CA THR A 112 -0.79 1.99 -2.03
C THR A 112 -0.76 2.87 -3.28
N ASP A 113 -1.33 4.07 -3.20
CA ASP A 113 -1.27 5.03 -4.30
C ASP A 113 0.16 5.39 -4.67
N GLU A 114 1.06 5.51 -3.68
CA GLU A 114 2.49 5.76 -3.91
C GLU A 114 3.15 4.66 -4.75
N ARG A 115 2.93 3.38 -4.38
CA ARG A 115 3.50 2.24 -5.11
C ARG A 115 2.96 2.14 -6.52
N LYS A 116 1.66 2.43 -6.67
CA LYS A 116 1.01 2.50 -7.98
C LYS A 116 1.65 3.61 -8.83
N CYS A 117 1.77 4.82 -8.30
CA CYS A 117 2.40 5.95 -9.01
C CYS A 117 3.84 5.65 -9.43
N LYS A 118 4.64 5.01 -8.57
CA LYS A 118 6.01 4.58 -8.91
C LYS A 118 6.05 3.55 -10.03
N LEU A 119 5.13 2.58 -10.04
CA LEU A 119 5.04 1.58 -11.11
C LEU A 119 4.53 2.22 -12.41
N ASP A 120 3.55 3.10 -12.33
CA ASP A 120 3.01 3.84 -13.48
C ASP A 120 4.10 4.74 -14.11
N SER A 121 4.97 5.37 -13.31
CA SER A 121 6.03 6.25 -13.84
C SER A 121 7.09 5.52 -14.68
N ILE A 122 7.26 4.21 -14.46
CA ILE A 122 8.14 3.37 -15.27
C ILE A 122 7.38 2.66 -16.40
N GLY A 123 6.10 2.96 -16.64
CA GLY A 123 5.30 2.35 -17.70
C GLY A 123 4.98 0.88 -17.41
N PHE A 124 4.76 0.53 -16.15
CA PHE A 124 4.48 -0.85 -15.75
C PHE A 124 3.17 -1.38 -16.33
N GLU A 125 3.25 -2.49 -17.05
CA GLU A 125 2.08 -3.17 -17.60
C GLU A 125 1.37 -4.01 -16.51
N TRP A 126 0.22 -3.51 -16.04
CA TRP A 126 -0.62 -4.18 -15.05
C TRP A 126 -1.31 -5.45 -15.59
N HIS A 127 -1.53 -5.51 -16.90
CA HIS A 127 -2.19 -6.63 -17.57
C HIS A 127 -1.15 -7.49 -18.27
N GLY A 128 -0.94 -8.72 -17.80
CA GLY A 128 -0.07 -9.66 -18.50
C GLY A 128 -0.72 -10.12 -19.81
N LYS A 129 0.09 -10.52 -20.80
CA LYS A 129 -0.30 -10.99 -22.16
C LYS A 129 -1.27 -12.19 -22.22
N ARG A 130 -1.85 -12.65 -21.11
CA ARG A 130 -2.73 -13.83 -21.03
C ARG A 130 -4.21 -13.55 -20.83
N VAL A 131 -4.69 -12.31 -20.95
CA VAL A 131 -6.15 -12.10 -20.85
C VAL A 131 -6.68 -11.11 -21.87
N GLY A 132 -7.25 -11.64 -22.95
CA GLY A 132 -8.27 -10.92 -23.70
C GLY A 132 -9.51 -10.72 -22.83
N ARG A 133 -10.18 -9.57 -23.03
CA ARG A 133 -11.47 -9.15 -22.41
C ARG A 133 -11.37 -8.53 -21.00
N TRP A 134 -10.74 -7.36 -20.88
CA TRP A 134 -10.94 -6.48 -19.70
C TRP A 134 -11.10 -4.97 -20.02
N ASP A 135 -11.17 -4.57 -21.29
CA ASP A 135 -11.14 -3.15 -21.67
C ASP A 135 -12.42 -2.34 -21.35
N GLU A 136 -13.52 -2.95 -20.90
CA GLU A 136 -14.78 -2.20 -20.75
C GLU A 136 -15.03 -1.59 -19.36
N HIS A 137 -14.33 -2.02 -18.31
CA HIS A 137 -14.66 -1.57 -16.94
C HIS A 137 -13.83 -0.39 -16.40
N CYS A 138 -12.68 -0.07 -17.01
CA CYS A 138 -11.82 1.03 -16.54
C CYS A 138 -12.37 2.43 -16.93
N GLY A 139 -13.19 2.51 -17.98
CA GLY A 139 -13.72 3.79 -18.50
C GLY A 139 -14.83 4.42 -17.64
N GLN A 140 -15.57 3.65 -16.85
CA GLN A 140 -16.79 4.14 -16.19
C GLN A 140 -16.53 4.85 -14.85
N ARG A 141 -15.43 4.56 -14.13
CA ARG A 141 -15.15 5.21 -12.83
C ARG A 141 -14.53 6.61 -12.94
N LYS A 142 -13.95 6.99 -14.09
CA LYS A 142 -13.43 8.36 -14.31
C LYS A 142 -14.55 9.39 -14.36
N GLN A 143 -15.77 9.00 -14.78
CA GLN A 143 -16.93 9.89 -14.79
C GLN A 143 -17.63 10.06 -13.43
N MET A 144 -17.51 9.09 -12.49
CA MET A 144 -18.16 9.20 -11.18
C MET A 144 -17.45 10.17 -10.22
N GLN A 145 -16.12 10.25 -10.25
CA GLN A 145 -15.36 11.18 -9.38
C GLN A 145 -15.44 12.64 -9.86
N LEU A 146 -15.58 12.89 -11.17
CA LEU A 146 -15.81 14.24 -11.70
C LEU A 146 -17.24 14.73 -11.43
N ARG A 147 -18.27 13.86 -11.55
CA ARG A 147 -19.68 14.21 -11.23
C ARG A 147 -19.95 14.44 -9.74
N SER A 148 -19.15 13.87 -8.85
CA SER A 148 -19.29 14.07 -7.39
C SER A 148 -18.56 15.30 -6.87
N ARG A 149 -17.55 15.80 -7.60
CA ARG A 149 -16.82 17.04 -7.29
C ARG A 149 -17.53 18.31 -7.82
N SER A 150 -18.34 18.16 -8.88
CA SER A 150 -19.16 19.25 -9.43
C SER A 150 -20.44 19.54 -8.65
N ARG A 151 -20.92 18.62 -7.79
CA ARG A 151 -22.21 18.77 -7.09
C ARG A 151 -22.10 19.48 -5.73
N LYS A 152 -20.89 19.86 -5.30
CA LYS A 152 -20.63 20.50 -3.99
C LYS A 152 -20.37 22.02 -4.08
N THR A 153 -20.42 22.62 -5.27
CA THR A 153 -20.17 24.06 -5.45
C THR A 153 -21.42 24.91 -5.67
N ASP A 154 -22.62 24.31 -5.74
CA ASP A 154 -23.87 25.02 -6.09
C ASP A 154 -24.87 25.19 -4.93
N THR A 155 -24.44 25.10 -3.66
CA THR A 155 -25.38 25.23 -2.52
C THR A 155 -24.98 26.26 -1.46
N SER A 156 -24.19 27.27 -1.81
CA SER A 156 -23.80 28.34 -0.88
C SER A 156 -23.99 29.78 -1.39
N GLU A 157 -24.92 30.02 -2.33
CA GLU A 157 -25.31 31.37 -2.74
C GLU A 157 -26.84 31.51 -2.86
N ALA A 158 -27.54 31.45 -1.73
CA ALA A 158 -28.92 31.95 -1.66
C ALA A 158 -29.32 32.27 -0.21
N ASN A 159 -28.65 33.23 0.43
CA ASN A 159 -29.29 33.96 1.54
C ASN A 159 -28.60 35.29 1.87
N VAL A 160 -28.71 36.29 0.98
CA VAL A 160 -28.58 37.71 1.38
C VAL A 160 -29.53 38.54 0.52
N LYS A 161 -30.36 39.37 1.17
CA LYS A 161 -31.39 40.34 0.69
C LYS A 161 -32.81 39.77 0.67
N GLY A 162 -33.79 40.33 1.39
CA GLY A 162 -33.81 41.62 2.08
C GLY A 162 -35.01 41.78 3.01
N ARG A 163 -34.83 42.80 3.85
CA ARG A 163 -35.80 43.51 4.68
C ARG A 163 -37.07 43.92 3.93
#